data_AF-A0A2N2PZ56-F1
#
_entry.id   AF-A0A2N2PZ56-F1
#
_cell.length_a   1.000
_cell.length_b   1.000
_cell.length_c   1.000
_cell.angle_alpha   90.00
_cell.angle_beta   90.00
_cell.angle_gamma   90.00
#
_symmetry.space_group_name_H-M   'P 1'
#
loop_
_entity.id
_entity.type
_entity.pdbx_description
1 polymer ?
#
loop_
_entity_poly.entity_id
_entity_poly.type
_entity_poly.pdbx_seq_one_letter_code
_entity_poly.pdbx_strand_id
1 'polypeptide(L)' 'MATMTSRERVLRTVNFQDTDRAPIDLGAMKASGITVRAYNQLKARLGIHTKTRIWDPKFMIASVEEAVMQRFHPDV' A
#
# COMPACT_ATOMS: atom_id res chain seq x y z
N MET A 1 6.78 11.80 -21.09
CA MET A 1 7.64 10.61 -20.87
C MET A 1 6.73 9.51 -20.36
N ALA A 2 6.72 8.33 -20.98
CA ALA A 2 5.85 7.26 -20.53
C ALA A 2 6.34 6.74 -19.16
N THR A 3 5.56 6.96 -18.12
CA THR A 3 5.84 6.47 -16.76
C THR A 3 5.66 4.96 -16.73
N MET A 4 6.56 4.24 -16.05
CA MET A 4 6.49 2.78 -15.92
C MET A 4 5.16 2.36 -15.28
N THR A 5 4.47 1.38 -15.85
CA THR A 5 3.25 0.82 -15.26
C THR A 5 3.57 0.02 -14.00
N SER A 6 2.58 -0.19 -13.11
CA SER A 6 2.76 -1.04 -11.92
C SER A 6 3.27 -2.43 -12.27
N ARG A 7 2.74 -3.03 -13.35
CA ARG A 7 3.16 -4.35 -13.82
C ARG A 7 4.63 -4.37 -14.26
N GLU A 8 5.06 -3.38 -15.03
CA GLU A 8 6.46 -3.28 -15.47
C GLU A 8 7.40 -3.07 -14.28
N ARG A 9 7.01 -2.24 -13.30
CA ARG A 9 7.80 -1.96 -12.10
C ARG A 9 8.00 -3.21 -11.26
N VAL A 10 6.94 -3.99 -11.03
CA VAL A 10 7.02 -5.25 -10.30
C VAL A 10 7.91 -6.25 -11.03
N LEU A 11 7.68 -6.45 -12.33
CA LEU A 11 8.47 -7.39 -13.14
C LEU A 11 9.96 -7.03 -13.17
N ARG A 12 10.30 -5.76 -13.32
CA ARG A 12 11.70 -5.31 -13.28
C ARG A 12 12.34 -5.51 -11.91
N THR A 13 11.61 -5.17 -10.84
CA THR A 13 12.13 -5.32 -9.47
C THR A 13 12.47 -6.76 -9.13
N VAL A 14 11.57 -7.72 -9.42
CA VAL A 14 11.83 -9.14 -9.12
C VAL A 14 12.94 -9.75 -10.00
N ASN A 15 13.25 -9.11 -11.13
CA ASN A 15 14.36 -9.46 -12.01
C ASN A 15 15.64 -8.65 -11.74
N PHE A 16 15.70 -7.90 -10.62
CA PHE A 16 16.87 -7.09 -10.23
C PHE A 16 17.27 -6.04 -11.28
N GLN A 17 16.28 -5.44 -11.95
CA GLN A 17 16.46 -4.39 -12.94
C GLN A 17 16.04 -3.01 -12.41
N ASP A 18 16.60 -1.97 -12.99
CA ASP A 18 16.29 -0.58 -12.63
C ASP A 18 14.81 -0.22 -12.85
N THR A 19 14.26 0.51 -11.89
CA THR A 19 12.88 1.01 -11.87
C THR A 19 12.85 2.52 -11.68
N ASP A 20 11.72 3.14 -12.01
CA ASP A 20 11.50 4.58 -11.82
C ASP A 20 11.29 4.98 -10.35
N ARG A 21 10.81 4.04 -9.53
CA ARG A 21 10.76 4.09 -8.06
C ARG A 21 10.68 2.69 -7.48
N ALA A 22 10.96 2.54 -6.19
CA ALA A 22 10.69 1.29 -5.48
C ALA A 22 9.20 0.91 -5.59
N PRO A 23 8.87 -0.38 -5.84
CA PRO A 23 7.48 -0.82 -5.85
C PRO A 23 6.90 -0.86 -4.43
N ILE A 24 5.59 -0.65 -4.34
CA ILE A 24 4.82 -0.68 -3.10
C ILE A 24 3.82 -1.82 -3.20
N ASP A 25 3.97 -2.85 -2.40
CA ASP A 25 2.92 -3.84 -2.13
C ASP A 25 2.17 -3.38 -0.88
N LEU A 26 0.87 -3.14 -1.01
CA LEU A 26 -0.01 -2.79 0.11
C LEU A 26 -1.28 -3.63 0.08
N GLY A 27 -1.12 -4.90 0.43
CA GLY A 27 -2.25 -5.81 0.62
C GLY A 27 -2.52 -6.78 -0.54
N ALA A 28 -1.55 -6.99 -1.43
CA ALA A 28 -1.58 -8.07 -2.43
C ALA A 28 -1.82 -9.44 -1.78
N MET A 29 -1.17 -9.66 -0.65
CA MET A 29 -1.45 -10.73 0.27
C MET A 29 -1.88 -10.15 1.60
N LYS A 30 -2.59 -10.95 2.39
CA LYS A 30 -2.99 -10.52 3.72
C LYS A 30 -1.78 -10.08 4.55
N ALA A 31 -0.67 -10.82 4.49
CA ALA A 31 0.54 -10.51 5.25
C ALA A 31 1.29 -9.25 4.77
N SER A 32 1.03 -8.76 3.56
CA SER A 32 1.58 -7.49 3.05
C SER A 32 0.68 -6.29 3.33
N GLY A 33 -0.43 -6.48 4.05
CA GLY A 33 -1.27 -5.39 4.53
C GLY A 33 -0.61 -4.57 5.65
N ILE A 34 -1.28 -3.49 6.05
CA ILE A 34 -0.80 -2.59 7.11
C ILE A 34 -1.55 -2.86 8.42
N THR A 35 -0.83 -2.86 9.55
CA THR A 35 -1.46 -3.00 10.87
C THR A 35 -2.34 -1.80 11.19
N VAL A 36 -3.44 -2.01 11.92
CA VAL A 36 -4.38 -0.97 12.36
C VAL A 36 -3.67 0.18 13.07
N ARG A 37 -2.66 -0.14 13.91
CA ARG A 37 -1.87 0.87 14.61
C ARG A 37 -1.08 1.75 13.64
N ALA A 38 -0.31 1.13 12.74
CA ALA A 38 0.48 1.88 11.76
C ALA A 38 -0.42 2.69 10.83
N TYR A 39 -1.56 2.14 10.45
CA TYR A 39 -2.52 2.81 9.60
C TYR A 39 -3.16 4.03 10.26
N ASN A 40 -3.53 3.96 11.55
CA ASN A 40 -4.02 5.12 12.29
C ASN A 40 -2.97 6.24 12.37
N GLN A 41 -1.69 5.90 12.54
CA GLN A 41 -0.60 6.87 12.55
C GLN A 41 -0.42 7.52 11.17
N LEU A 42 -0.52 6.74 10.10
CA LEU A 42 -0.52 7.25 8.74
C LEU A 42 -1.68 8.23 8.53
N LYS A 43 -2.90 7.84 8.91
CA LYS A 43 -4.08 8.70 8.80
C LYS A 43 -3.94 10.01 9.55
N ALA A 44 -3.40 9.99 10.77
CA ALA A 44 -3.13 11.21 11.53
C ALA A 44 -2.18 12.17 10.78
N ARG A 45 -1.12 11.64 10.16
CA ARG A 45 -0.19 12.44 9.33
C ARG A 45 -0.82 12.96 8.03
N LEU A 46 -1.84 12.29 7.53
CA LEU A 46 -2.59 12.67 6.34
C LEU A 46 -3.79 13.57 6.63
N GLY A 47 -4.09 13.88 7.89
CA GLY A 47 -5.29 14.63 8.29
C GLY A 47 -6.60 13.86 8.07
N ILE A 48 -6.56 12.53 8.08
CA ILE A 48 -7.72 11.66 7.90
C ILE A 48 -8.23 11.22 9.28
N HIS A 49 -9.51 11.48 9.57
CA HIS A 49 -10.11 11.24 10.89
C HIS A 49 -11.23 10.18 10.90
N THR A 50 -11.33 9.39 9.83
CA THR A 50 -12.29 8.27 9.74
C THR A 50 -11.93 7.13 10.68
N LYS A 51 -12.92 6.33 11.08
CA LYS A 51 -12.67 5.09 11.83
C LYS A 51 -11.96 4.07 10.94
N THR A 52 -10.93 3.41 11.46
CA THR A 52 -10.27 2.29 10.76
C THR A 52 -11.10 1.03 10.87
N ARG A 53 -11.41 0.42 9.72
CA ARG A 53 -12.02 -0.90 9.66
C ARG A 53 -10.93 -1.96 9.79
N ILE A 54 -11.21 -2.99 10.60
CA ILE A 54 -10.32 -4.14 10.76
C ILE A 54 -10.69 -5.16 9.69
N TRP A 55 -9.72 -5.54 8.85
CA TRP A 55 -9.85 -6.59 7.85
C TRP A 55 -9.56 -7.97 8.44
N ASP A 56 -8.43 -8.08 9.16
CA ASP A 56 -8.07 -9.31 9.87
C ASP A 56 -7.87 -9.01 11.36
N PRO A 57 -8.75 -9.50 12.25
CA PRO A 57 -8.65 -9.25 13.69
C PRO A 57 -7.56 -10.09 14.37
N LYS A 58 -7.14 -11.23 13.80
CA LYS A 58 -6.06 -12.06 14.36
C LYS A 58 -4.72 -11.33 14.25
N PHE A 59 -4.47 -10.67 13.13
CA PHE A 59 -3.24 -9.92 12.88
C PHE A 59 -3.40 -8.41 13.03
N MET A 60 -4.59 -7.94 13.41
CA MET A 60 -4.94 -6.52 13.52
C MET A 60 -4.56 -5.74 12.25
N ILE A 61 -5.02 -6.22 11.09
CA ILE A 61 -4.75 -5.63 9.77
C ILE A 61 -5.89 -4.69 9.40
N ALA A 62 -5.55 -3.49 8.93
CA ALA A 62 -6.51 -2.50 8.50
C ALA A 62 -7.05 -2.81 7.09
N SER A 63 -8.32 -2.49 6.88
CA SER A 63 -8.84 -2.24 5.54
C SER A 63 -8.49 -0.79 5.19
N VAL A 64 -7.59 -0.61 4.22
CA VAL A 64 -7.11 0.69 3.75
C VAL A 64 -8.21 1.35 2.91
N GLU A 65 -8.49 2.62 3.16
CA GLU A 65 -9.49 3.37 2.39
C GLU A 65 -8.99 3.62 0.95
N GLU A 66 -9.89 3.57 -0.03
CA GLU A 66 -9.59 3.78 -1.45
C GLU A 66 -8.83 5.09 -1.70
N ALA A 67 -9.18 6.18 -1.01
CA ALA A 67 -8.48 7.46 -1.14
C ALA A 67 -6.99 7.37 -0.73
N VAL A 68 -6.63 6.47 0.19
CA VAL A 68 -5.25 6.22 0.58
C VAL A 68 -4.54 5.35 -0.47
N MET A 69 -5.21 4.33 -1.00
CA MET A 69 -4.68 3.54 -2.12
C MET A 69 -4.40 4.44 -3.33
N GLN A 70 -5.34 5.31 -3.70
CA GLN A 70 -5.19 6.26 -4.80
C GLN A 70 -4.06 7.26 -4.55
N ARG A 71 -3.87 7.73 -3.31
CA ARG A 71 -2.80 8.68 -2.98
C ARG A 71 -1.40 8.08 -3.12
N PHE A 72 -1.22 6.83 -2.74
CA PHE A 72 0.10 6.17 -2.72
C PHE A 72 0.40 5.33 -3.95
N HIS A 73 -0.61 5.04 -4.78
CA HIS A 73 -0.48 4.28 -6.01
C HIS A 73 0.30 2.95 -5.82
N PRO A 74 -0.17 2.05 -4.93
CA PRO A 74 0.47 0.76 -4.75
C PRO A 74 0.48 -0.03 -6.07
N ASP A 75 1.51 -0.84 -6.22
CA ASP A 75 1.79 -1.60 -7.42
C ASP A 75 1.07 -2.94 -7.47
N VAL A 76 0.66 -3.42 -6.29
CA VAL A 76 -0.01 -4.70 -6.06
C VAL A 76 -1.08 -4.56 -4.99
#